data_AF-A0A7K4CFK3-F1
#
_entry.id   AF-A0A7K4CFK3-F1
#
_cell.length_a   1.000
_cell.length_b   1.000
_cell.length_c   1.000
_cell.angle_alpha   90.00
_cell.angle_beta   90.00
_cell.angle_gamma   90.00
#
_symmetry.space_group_name_H-M   'P 1'
#
loop_
_entity.id
_entity.type
_entity.pdbx_description
1 polymer ?
#
loop_
_entity_poly.entity_id
_entity_poly.type
_entity_poly.pdbx_seq_one_letter_code
_entity_poly.pdbx_strand_id
1 'polypeptide(L)'
;MDLILAMDLKDRHVVHGKSGQRDTYRPLDWGLSPTAEPVGFVKAIAPKFIYIADLDRITGKGSHDQVIRECARMVSACYVDRGSVSPADTLEGYHITNIIGTETGGEDLSRYRDGFLSLDLKGGRVIPSGRDPVDMLRQANGWNFSGCIILNIDGVGTGAGMTKETLDAMRSAYHKKLFWGGGVGAV
;
A
#
# COMPACT_ATOMS: atom_id res chain seq x y z
N MET A 1 9.88 15.28 -3.72
CA MET A 1 8.90 14.26 -4.14
C MET A 1 9.40 12.92 -3.63
N ASP A 2 8.56 12.16 -2.94
CA ASP A 2 8.91 10.82 -2.46
C ASP A 2 8.45 9.79 -3.48
N LEU A 3 9.32 8.84 -3.83
CA LEU A 3 9.01 7.68 -4.67
C LEU A 3 9.06 6.42 -3.81
N ILE A 4 8.02 5.61 -3.86
CA ILE A 4 7.87 4.39 -3.07
C ILE A 4 7.82 3.21 -4.03
N LEU A 5 8.72 2.24 -3.83
CA LEU A 5 8.66 0.98 -4.56
C LEU A 5 7.55 0.11 -3.96
N ALA A 6 6.50 -0.16 -4.73
CA ALA A 6 5.44 -1.08 -4.34
C ALA A 6 5.86 -2.52 -4.66
N MET A 7 5.66 -3.42 -3.68
CA MET A 7 6.00 -4.83 -3.76
C MET A 7 4.82 -5.66 -3.21
N ASP A 8 4.39 -6.65 -3.97
CA ASP A 8 3.43 -7.64 -3.49
C ASP A 8 4.19 -8.91 -3.08
N LEU A 9 3.90 -9.46 -1.90
CA LEU A 9 4.50 -10.70 -1.40
C LEU A 9 3.48 -11.84 -1.39
N LYS A 10 3.83 -12.95 -2.03
CA LYS A 10 3.04 -14.18 -2.07
C LYS A 10 3.95 -15.40 -2.20
N ASP A 11 3.64 -16.46 -1.48
CA ASP A 11 4.38 -17.73 -1.53
C ASP A 11 5.91 -17.53 -1.37
N ARG A 12 6.32 -16.62 -0.46
CA ARG A 12 7.72 -16.22 -0.17
C ARG A 12 8.45 -15.45 -1.28
N HIS A 13 7.76 -14.98 -2.31
CA HIS A 13 8.36 -14.24 -3.41
C HIS A 13 7.75 -12.84 -3.55
N VAL A 14 8.54 -11.92 -4.08
CA VAL A 14 8.03 -10.71 -4.73
C VAL A 14 7.32 -11.16 -5.99
N VAL A 15 6.05 -10.84 -6.10
CA VAL A 15 5.21 -11.23 -7.22
C VAL A 15 4.75 -10.00 -7.99
N HIS A 16 4.41 -10.22 -9.25
CA HIS A 16 3.73 -9.25 -10.08
C HIS A 16 2.38 -9.83 -10.50
N GLY A 17 1.43 -8.95 -10.76
CA GLY A 17 0.16 -9.33 -11.33
C GLY A 17 -0.61 -8.13 -11.86
N LYS A 18 -1.83 -8.39 -12.31
CA LYS A 18 -2.68 -7.38 -12.94
C LYS A 18 -4.02 -7.28 -12.23
N SER A 19 -4.41 -6.05 -11.94
CA SER A 19 -5.79 -5.68 -11.54
C SER A 19 -6.37 -6.52 -10.40
N GLY A 20 -5.56 -6.87 -9.39
CA GLY A 20 -6.02 -7.60 -8.19
C GLY A 20 -6.37 -9.08 -8.41
N GLN A 21 -6.07 -9.67 -9.57
CA GLN A 21 -6.30 -11.10 -9.83
C GLN A 21 -5.23 -11.98 -9.17
N ARG A 22 -5.23 -12.03 -7.85
CA ARG A 22 -4.16 -12.62 -7.00
C ARG A 22 -3.80 -14.08 -7.34
N ASP A 23 -4.73 -14.83 -7.91
CA ASP A 23 -4.50 -16.22 -8.35
C ASP A 23 -3.56 -16.31 -9.56
N THR A 24 -3.47 -15.25 -10.36
CA THR A 24 -2.62 -15.19 -11.55
C THR A 24 -1.21 -14.66 -11.28
N TYR A 25 -0.94 -14.21 -10.05
CA TYR A 25 0.31 -13.55 -9.68
C TYR A 25 1.47 -14.55 -9.74
N ARG A 26 2.58 -14.14 -10.36
CA ARG A 26 3.79 -14.96 -10.53
C ARG A 26 5.00 -14.28 -9.89
N PRO A 27 6.03 -15.03 -9.50
CA PRO A 27 7.30 -14.46 -9.07
C PRO A 27 7.82 -13.45 -10.11
N LEU A 28 8.28 -12.30 -9.65
CA LEU A 28 8.89 -11.28 -10.49
C LEU A 28 10.39 -11.55 -10.62
N ASP A 29 10.74 -12.56 -11.40
CA ASP A 29 12.13 -12.99 -11.65
C ASP A 29 12.74 -12.38 -12.94
N TRP A 30 12.15 -11.28 -13.42
CA TRP A 30 12.65 -10.47 -14.52
C TRP A 30 12.63 -8.96 -14.20
N GLY A 31 13.30 -8.17 -15.03
CA GLY A 31 13.31 -6.71 -14.93
C GLY A 31 14.51 -6.19 -14.14
N LEU A 32 14.25 -5.36 -13.13
CA LEU A 32 15.29 -4.61 -12.40
C LEU A 32 15.99 -5.41 -11.30
N SER A 33 15.52 -6.62 -10.99
CA SER A 33 16.11 -7.52 -9.99
C SER A 33 16.43 -8.87 -10.62
N PRO A 34 17.59 -9.48 -10.31
CA PRO A 34 17.94 -10.83 -10.76
C PRO A 34 17.27 -11.95 -9.94
N THR A 35 16.45 -11.61 -8.95
CA THR A 35 15.78 -12.57 -8.05
C THR A 35 14.42 -12.04 -7.62
N ALA A 36 13.47 -12.94 -7.38
CA ALA A 36 12.19 -12.64 -6.75
C ALA A 36 12.21 -12.85 -5.21
N GLU A 37 13.34 -13.23 -4.61
CA GLU A 37 13.47 -13.33 -3.15
C GLU A 37 13.42 -11.92 -2.53
N PRO A 38 12.55 -11.62 -1.53
CA PRO A 38 12.29 -10.25 -1.11
C PRO A 38 13.50 -9.44 -0.65
N VAL A 39 14.39 -10.01 0.17
CA VAL A 39 15.58 -9.29 0.65
C VAL A 39 16.54 -9.03 -0.51
N GLY A 40 16.78 -10.03 -1.35
CA GLY A 40 17.57 -9.92 -2.57
C GLY A 40 17.01 -8.89 -3.55
N PHE A 41 15.69 -8.82 -3.68
CA PHE A 41 14.99 -7.86 -4.53
C PHE A 41 15.20 -6.42 -4.04
N VAL A 42 15.03 -6.18 -2.73
CA VAL A 42 15.30 -4.86 -2.13
C VAL A 42 16.78 -4.49 -2.25
N LYS A 43 17.70 -5.45 -2.09
CA LYS A 43 19.15 -5.22 -2.28
C LYS A 43 19.47 -4.81 -3.71
N ALA A 44 18.87 -5.48 -4.70
CA ALA A 44 19.13 -5.23 -6.10
C ALA A 44 18.61 -3.86 -6.56
N ILE A 45 17.42 -3.47 -6.11
CA ILE A 45 16.80 -2.19 -6.51
C ILE A 45 17.29 -1.00 -5.67
N ALA A 46 17.68 -1.25 -4.41
CA ALA A 46 18.11 -0.25 -3.43
C ALA A 46 17.15 0.97 -3.30
N PRO A 47 15.83 0.75 -3.10
CA PRO A 47 14.86 1.84 -2.97
C PRO A 47 15.04 2.62 -1.66
N LYS A 48 14.75 3.92 -1.67
CA LYS A 48 14.72 4.72 -0.43
C LYS A 48 13.50 4.37 0.45
N PHE A 49 12.35 4.15 -0.17
CA PHE A 49 11.09 3.84 0.50
C PHE A 49 10.41 2.66 -0.20
N ILE A 50 9.79 1.77 0.58
CA ILE A 50 9.03 0.62 0.06
C ILE A 50 7.62 0.59 0.61
N TYR A 51 6.70 0.09 -0.19
CA TYR A 51 5.38 -0.36 0.20
C TYR A 51 5.32 -1.87 -0.02
N ILE A 52 4.87 -2.64 0.98
CA ILE A 52 4.72 -4.08 0.89
C ILE A 52 3.27 -4.46 1.18
N ALA A 53 2.63 -5.17 0.25
CA ALA A 53 1.39 -5.89 0.51
C ALA A 53 1.69 -7.38 0.80
N ASP A 54 1.40 -7.84 2.02
CA ASP A 54 1.51 -9.25 2.41
C ASP A 54 0.25 -10.01 1.98
N LEU A 55 0.23 -10.50 0.73
CA LEU A 55 -0.95 -11.14 0.16
C LEU A 55 -1.28 -12.46 0.86
N ASP A 56 -0.29 -13.19 1.37
CA ASP A 56 -0.54 -14.43 2.12
C ASP A 56 -1.21 -14.14 3.45
N ARG A 57 -0.85 -13.04 4.13
CA ARG A 57 -1.55 -12.61 5.34
C ARG A 57 -2.95 -12.11 5.05
N ILE A 58 -3.11 -11.26 4.03
CA ILE A 58 -4.40 -10.73 3.60
C ILE A 58 -5.36 -11.87 3.19
N THR A 59 -4.85 -12.96 2.63
CA THR A 59 -5.66 -14.13 2.21
C THR A 59 -5.70 -15.27 3.22
N GLY A 60 -5.15 -15.10 4.42
CA GLY A 60 -5.21 -16.08 5.51
C GLY A 60 -4.37 -17.34 5.29
N LYS A 61 -3.36 -17.31 4.41
CA LYS A 61 -2.50 -18.45 4.07
C LYS A 61 -1.20 -18.50 4.87
N GLY A 62 -0.76 -17.37 5.43
CA GLY A 62 0.52 -17.26 6.12
C GLY A 62 0.85 -15.82 6.51
N SER A 63 2.13 -15.54 6.72
CA SER A 63 2.62 -14.19 6.97
C SER A 63 4.10 -14.05 6.59
N HIS A 64 4.50 -12.88 6.15
CA HIS A 64 5.87 -12.55 5.75
C HIS A 64 6.62 -11.69 6.79
N ASP A 65 6.18 -11.67 8.05
CA ASP A 65 6.65 -10.73 9.09
C ASP A 65 8.16 -10.67 9.27
N GLN A 66 8.83 -11.82 9.26
CA GLN A 66 10.28 -11.86 9.42
C GLN A 66 10.96 -11.16 8.23
N VAL A 67 10.63 -11.56 7.00
CA VAL A 67 11.26 -11.02 5.80
C VAL A 67 10.90 -9.53 5.60
N ILE A 68 9.70 -9.11 5.99
CA ILE A 68 9.30 -7.69 6.00
C ILE A 68 10.19 -6.88 6.95
N ARG A 69 10.45 -7.37 8.16
CA ARG A 69 11.38 -6.69 9.11
C ARG A 69 12.80 -6.63 8.58
N GLU A 70 13.25 -7.66 7.87
CA GLU A 70 14.58 -7.66 7.23
C GLU A 70 14.65 -6.61 6.11
N CYS A 71 13.65 -6.54 5.24
CA CYS A 71 13.54 -5.51 4.20
C CYS A 71 13.49 -4.09 4.80
N ALA A 72 12.68 -3.89 5.85
CA ALA A 72 12.48 -2.59 6.47
C ALA A 72 13.78 -1.96 7.03
N ARG A 73 14.71 -2.80 7.53
CA ARG A 73 16.01 -2.34 8.03
C ARG A 73 16.93 -1.76 6.93
N MET A 74 16.65 -2.04 5.67
CA MET A 74 17.49 -1.63 4.54
C MET A 74 17.05 -0.31 3.89
N VAL A 75 15.88 0.19 4.25
CA VAL A 75 15.23 1.35 3.62
C VAL A 75 14.95 2.42 4.66
N SER A 76 14.64 3.65 4.25
CA SER A 76 14.32 4.74 5.20
C SER A 76 12.89 4.67 5.75
N ALA A 77 11.96 4.04 5.04
CA ALA A 77 10.60 3.76 5.50
C ALA A 77 10.02 2.57 4.74
N CYS A 78 9.30 1.73 5.46
CA CYS A 78 8.61 0.54 4.97
C CYS A 78 7.13 0.64 5.35
N TYR A 79 6.28 0.94 4.38
CA TYR A 79 4.83 0.95 4.54
C TYR A 79 4.30 -0.47 4.32
N VAL A 80 3.62 -1.07 5.30
CA VAL A 80 3.25 -2.49 5.22
C VAL A 80 1.74 -2.64 5.36
N ASP A 81 1.11 -3.16 4.31
CA ASP A 81 -0.26 -3.65 4.34
C ASP A 81 -0.26 -5.16 4.59
N ARG A 82 -0.90 -5.57 5.67
CA ARG A 82 -1.07 -6.98 6.07
C ARG A 82 -2.53 -7.35 6.26
N GLY A 83 -3.46 -6.49 5.83
CA GLY A 83 -4.90 -6.68 6.07
C GLY A 83 -5.24 -6.66 7.55
N SER A 84 -4.65 -5.73 8.33
CA SER A 84 -4.90 -5.60 9.77
C SER A 84 -6.38 -5.33 10.04
N VAL A 85 -7.03 -6.23 10.80
CA VAL A 85 -8.44 -6.10 11.20
C VAL A 85 -8.62 -5.50 12.58
N SER A 86 -7.52 -5.24 13.28
CA SER A 86 -7.47 -4.55 14.56
C SER A 86 -6.08 -3.96 14.83
N PRO A 87 -5.95 -3.02 15.79
CA PRO A 87 -4.64 -2.53 16.22
C PRO A 87 -3.68 -3.63 16.69
N ALA A 88 -4.21 -4.76 17.20
CA ALA A 88 -3.39 -5.89 17.64
C ALA A 88 -2.71 -6.64 16.49
N ASP A 89 -3.17 -6.45 15.24
CA ASP A 89 -2.59 -7.07 14.05
C ASP A 89 -1.42 -6.28 13.45
N THR A 90 -1.08 -5.14 14.06
CA THR A 90 0.01 -4.29 13.57
C THR A 90 1.37 -4.97 13.73
N LEU A 91 2.26 -4.72 12.77
CA LEU A 91 3.62 -5.21 12.79
C LEU A 91 4.54 -4.19 13.46
N GLU A 92 5.17 -4.59 14.55
CA GLU A 92 6.26 -3.81 15.15
C GLU A 92 7.59 -4.08 14.45
N GLY A 93 8.35 -3.01 14.23
CA GLY A 93 9.71 -3.09 13.72
C GLY A 93 10.29 -1.73 13.35
N TYR A 94 11.61 -1.69 13.21
CA TYR A 94 12.33 -0.48 12.82
C TYR A 94 11.95 -0.07 11.39
N HIS A 95 11.69 1.22 11.18
CA HIS A 95 11.20 1.81 9.91
C HIS A 95 9.87 1.28 9.38
N ILE A 96 9.12 0.48 10.15
CA ILE A 96 7.82 -0.03 9.73
C ILE A 96 6.73 0.99 10.06
N THR A 97 5.88 1.26 9.08
CA THR A 97 4.63 2.02 9.21
C THR A 97 3.50 1.14 8.71
N ASN A 98 2.56 0.80 9.58
CA ASN A 98 1.44 -0.07 9.22
C ASN A 98 0.44 0.68 8.32
N ILE A 99 -0.02 0.00 7.28
CA ILE A 99 -1.08 0.46 6.39
C ILE A 99 -2.38 -0.18 6.84
N ILE A 100 -3.39 0.65 7.09
CA ILE A 100 -4.71 0.24 7.52
C ILE A 100 -5.69 0.56 6.39
N GLY A 101 -6.20 -0.46 5.71
CA GLY A 101 -7.20 -0.29 4.66
C GLY A 101 -8.57 0.02 5.22
N THR A 102 -9.37 0.80 4.49
CA THR A 102 -10.78 1.06 4.84
C THR A 102 -11.66 -0.19 4.78
N GLU A 103 -11.25 -1.18 4.01
CA GLU A 103 -11.94 -2.46 3.80
C GLU A 103 -11.57 -3.52 4.84
N THR A 104 -10.37 -3.41 5.42
CA THR A 104 -9.84 -4.38 6.39
C THR A 104 -9.81 -3.85 7.82
N GLY A 105 -9.67 -2.55 8.03
CA GLY A 105 -9.43 -1.92 9.34
C GLY A 105 -10.54 -2.03 10.37
N GLY A 106 -11.69 -2.63 10.04
CA GLY A 106 -12.87 -2.74 10.88
C GLY A 106 -13.75 -1.49 10.86
N GLU A 107 -14.89 -1.52 11.57
CA GLU A 107 -15.91 -0.46 11.52
C GLU A 107 -15.44 0.88 12.12
N ASP A 108 -14.55 0.82 13.12
CA ASP A 108 -13.99 2.00 13.76
C ASP A 108 -12.49 2.11 13.49
N LEU A 109 -12.14 3.01 12.57
CA LEU A 109 -10.74 3.33 12.23
C LEU A 109 -10.08 4.28 13.24
N SER A 110 -10.86 4.92 14.13
CA SER A 110 -10.31 5.87 15.10
C SER A 110 -9.49 5.21 16.21
N ARG A 111 -9.67 3.90 16.41
CA ARG A 111 -8.92 3.10 17.40
C ARG A 111 -7.44 2.91 17.06
N TYR A 112 -7.03 3.08 15.80
CA TYR A 112 -5.63 3.04 15.42
C TYR A 112 -4.94 4.32 15.92
N ARG A 113 -3.81 4.14 16.61
CA ARG A 113 -3.07 5.24 17.25
C ARG A 113 -1.97 5.81 16.36
N ASP A 114 -1.57 5.07 15.34
CA ASP A 114 -0.57 5.45 14.34
C ASP A 114 -0.78 4.62 13.06
N GLY A 115 0.02 4.88 12.03
CA GLY A 115 0.01 4.21 10.75
C GLY A 115 -0.40 5.15 9.62
N PHE A 116 -0.61 4.55 8.45
CA PHE A 116 -1.17 5.21 7.28
C PHE A 116 -2.51 4.58 6.94
N LEU A 117 -3.46 5.43 6.54
CA LEU A 117 -4.73 4.97 5.99
C LEU A 117 -4.52 4.56 4.52
N SER A 118 -5.09 3.45 4.06
CA SER A 118 -5.23 3.15 2.63
C SER A 118 -6.67 3.36 2.16
N LEU A 119 -6.82 4.06 1.05
CA LEU A 119 -8.08 4.21 0.32
C LEU A 119 -7.96 3.54 -1.04
N ASP A 120 -8.64 2.41 -1.19
CA ASP A 120 -8.77 1.72 -2.46
C ASP A 120 -9.89 2.36 -3.28
N LEU A 121 -9.57 2.80 -4.50
CA LEU A 121 -10.53 3.41 -5.42
C LEU A 121 -10.82 2.50 -6.61
N LYS A 122 -12.10 2.39 -6.92
CA LYS A 122 -12.61 1.76 -8.15
C LYS A 122 -13.80 2.56 -8.68
N GLY A 123 -13.80 2.88 -9.97
CA GLY A 123 -14.78 3.76 -10.59
C GLY A 123 -14.83 5.15 -9.96
N GLY A 124 -13.71 5.65 -9.42
CA GLY A 124 -13.64 6.93 -8.72
C GLY A 124 -14.33 6.96 -7.34
N ARG A 125 -14.63 5.79 -6.76
CA ARG A 125 -15.27 5.65 -5.44
C ARG A 125 -14.44 4.76 -4.52
N VAL A 126 -14.51 5.05 -3.22
CA VAL A 126 -13.83 4.24 -2.18
C VAL A 126 -14.53 2.90 -2.06
N ILE A 127 -13.81 1.80 -2.19
CA ILE A 127 -14.36 0.46 -1.98
C ILE A 127 -14.11 -0.03 -0.54
N PRO A 128 -15.03 -0.84 0.03
CA PRO A 128 -16.32 -1.25 -0.50
C PRO A 128 -17.44 -0.22 -0.29
N SER A 129 -17.17 0.87 0.44
CA SER A 129 -18.21 1.79 0.94
C SER A 129 -19.00 2.56 -0.13
N GLY A 130 -18.45 2.70 -1.34
CA GLY A 130 -18.99 3.55 -2.40
C GLY A 130 -18.88 5.05 -2.14
N ARG A 131 -18.23 5.47 -1.04
CA ARG A 131 -18.12 6.88 -0.64
C ARG A 131 -17.23 7.67 -1.59
N ASP A 132 -17.47 8.98 -1.61
CA ASP A 132 -16.58 9.91 -2.30
C ASP A 132 -15.22 9.99 -1.56
N PRO A 133 -14.09 9.87 -2.29
CA PRO A 133 -12.77 9.89 -1.66
C PRO A 133 -12.44 11.22 -0.99
N VAL A 134 -12.94 12.36 -1.50
CA VAL A 134 -12.72 13.67 -0.89
C VAL A 134 -13.38 13.75 0.49
N ASP A 135 -14.59 13.22 0.63
CA ASP A 135 -15.29 13.20 1.90
C ASP A 135 -14.64 12.24 2.91
N MET A 136 -14.16 11.09 2.45
CA MET A 136 -13.40 10.17 3.29
C MET A 136 -12.10 10.82 3.80
N LEU A 137 -11.37 11.51 2.93
CA LEU A 137 -10.15 12.23 3.29
C LEU A 137 -10.41 13.37 4.29
N ARG A 138 -11.50 14.11 4.13
CA ARG A 138 -11.91 15.14 5.12
C ARG A 138 -12.10 14.53 6.50
N GLN A 139 -12.81 13.41 6.58
CA GLN A 139 -13.03 12.67 7.83
C GLN A 139 -11.70 12.16 8.41
N ALA A 140 -10.81 11.63 7.56
CA ALA A 140 -9.53 11.07 7.96
C ALA A 140 -8.58 12.08 8.62
N ASN A 141 -8.76 13.39 8.41
CA ASN A 141 -8.01 14.42 9.15
C ASN A 141 -8.24 14.33 10.67
N GLY A 142 -9.40 13.85 11.12
CA GLY A 142 -9.74 13.68 12.53
C GLY A 142 -9.18 12.41 13.18
N TRP A 143 -8.53 11.53 12.41
CA TRP A 143 -7.95 10.28 12.92
C TRP A 143 -6.46 10.42 13.20
N ASN A 144 -5.89 9.48 13.97
CA ASN A 144 -4.49 9.52 14.40
C ASN A 144 -3.49 9.05 13.34
N PHE A 145 -3.94 8.75 12.11
CA PHE A 145 -3.02 8.37 11.03
C PHE A 145 -2.04 9.49 10.70
N SER A 146 -0.80 9.11 10.43
CA SER A 146 0.31 9.98 10.02
C SER A 146 0.19 10.42 8.56
N GLY A 147 -0.59 9.69 7.76
CA GLY A 147 -0.89 10.02 6.37
C GLY A 147 -1.88 9.05 5.74
N CYS A 148 -2.06 9.20 4.44
CA CYS A 148 -2.94 8.38 3.62
C CYS A 148 -2.24 7.97 2.32
N ILE A 149 -2.49 6.75 1.86
CA ILE A 149 -2.19 6.28 0.50
C ILE A 149 -3.49 6.06 -0.25
N ILE A 150 -3.55 6.53 -1.50
CA ILE A 150 -4.69 6.33 -2.38
C ILE A 150 -4.28 5.34 -3.47
N LEU A 151 -5.00 4.23 -3.61
CA LEU A 151 -4.72 3.21 -4.61
C LEU A 151 -5.82 3.20 -5.66
N ASN A 152 -5.56 3.76 -6.84
CA ASN A 152 -6.49 3.70 -7.98
C ASN A 152 -6.38 2.35 -8.69
N ILE A 153 -7.25 1.41 -8.35
CA ILE A 153 -7.20 0.03 -8.86
C ILE A 153 -7.39 0.01 -10.39
N ASP A 154 -8.23 0.88 -10.94
CA ASP A 154 -8.49 0.94 -12.38
C ASP A 154 -7.25 1.37 -13.18
N GLY A 155 -6.36 2.15 -12.56
CA GLY A 155 -5.12 2.61 -13.18
C GLY A 155 -4.02 1.54 -13.20
N VAL A 156 -4.07 0.51 -12.35
CA VAL A 156 -2.98 -0.47 -12.19
C VAL A 156 -2.67 -1.20 -13.50
N GLY A 157 -1.42 -1.08 -13.95
CA GLY A 157 -0.93 -1.72 -15.18
C GLY A 157 -1.40 -1.07 -16.48
N THR A 158 -2.10 0.07 -16.42
CA THR A 158 -2.56 0.81 -17.62
C THR A 158 -1.64 1.98 -17.97
N GLY A 159 -0.84 2.47 -17.01
CA GLY A 159 -0.09 3.73 -17.15
C GLY A 159 -0.96 4.99 -17.10
N ALA A 160 -2.29 4.86 -16.93
CA ALA A 160 -3.21 5.97 -16.78
C ALA A 160 -3.44 6.27 -15.29
N GLY A 161 -2.75 7.30 -14.79
CA GLY A 161 -2.94 7.83 -13.44
C GLY A 161 -4.23 8.63 -13.27
N MET A 162 -4.44 9.16 -12.06
CA MET A 162 -5.56 10.08 -11.79
C MET A 162 -5.33 11.44 -12.45
N THR A 163 -6.41 12.14 -12.81
CA THR A 163 -6.31 13.49 -13.38
C THR A 163 -5.80 14.48 -12.35
N LYS A 164 -5.20 15.59 -12.82
CA LYS A 164 -4.72 16.65 -11.94
C LYS A 164 -5.85 17.23 -11.09
N GLU A 165 -7.03 17.42 -11.66
CA GLU A 165 -8.21 17.96 -10.97
C GLU A 165 -8.63 17.05 -9.80
N THR A 166 -8.57 15.73 -10.01
CA THR A 166 -8.88 14.74 -8.98
C THR A 166 -7.85 14.81 -7.85
N LEU A 167 -6.56 14.87 -8.20
CA LEU A 167 -5.45 14.96 -7.25
C LEU A 167 -5.50 16.27 -6.44
N ASP A 168 -5.78 17.41 -7.08
CA ASP A 168 -5.90 18.71 -6.43
C ASP A 168 -7.07 18.75 -5.44
N ALA A 169 -8.20 18.15 -5.79
CA ALA A 169 -9.35 18.01 -4.90
C ALA A 169 -9.03 17.16 -3.66
N MET A 170 -8.41 15.99 -3.85
CA MET A 170 -7.98 15.10 -2.75
C MET A 170 -6.92 15.77 -1.87
N ARG A 171 -5.95 16.45 -2.49
CA ARG A 171 -4.89 17.18 -1.77
C ARG A 171 -5.46 18.32 -0.95
N SER A 172 -6.48 19.03 -1.43
CA SER A 172 -7.17 20.10 -0.68
C SER A 172 -8.00 19.58 0.49
N ALA A 173 -8.45 18.33 0.41
CA ALA A 173 -9.32 17.69 1.40
C ALA A 173 -8.57 17.11 2.61
N TYR A 174 -7.31 16.74 2.43
CA TYR A 174 -6.47 16.13 3.46
C TYR A 174 -5.29 17.05 3.74
N HIS A 175 -4.85 17.24 4.99
CA HIS A 175 -3.71 18.12 5.30
C HIS A 175 -2.42 17.37 5.65
N LYS A 176 -2.49 16.06 5.90
CA LYS A 176 -1.33 15.23 6.28
C LYS A 176 -0.61 14.66 5.04
N LYS A 177 0.37 13.77 5.24
CA LYS A 177 1.12 13.18 4.11
C LYS A 177 0.17 12.37 3.21
N LEU A 178 0.19 12.65 1.91
CA LEU A 178 -0.68 11.97 0.93
C LEU A 178 0.18 11.34 -0.15
N PHE A 179 0.04 10.04 -0.32
CA PHE A 179 0.60 9.29 -1.43
C PHE A 179 -0.54 8.84 -2.36
N TRP A 180 -0.19 8.61 -3.61
CA TRP A 180 -1.10 7.99 -4.55
C TRP A 180 -0.37 6.97 -5.41
N GLY A 181 -1.08 5.93 -5.81
CA GLY A 181 -0.63 4.85 -6.66
C GLY A 181 -1.76 4.37 -7.58
N GLY A 182 -1.43 3.43 -8.46
CA GLY A 182 -2.35 2.94 -9.49
C GLY A 182 -2.27 3.78 -10.76
N GLY A 183 -1.63 3.23 -11.79
CA GLY A 183 -1.41 3.92 -13.07
C GLY A 183 -0.27 4.93 -13.06
N VAL A 184 0.60 4.91 -12.05
CA VAL A 184 1.85 5.69 -12.05
C VAL A 184 2.77 5.13 -13.13
N GLY A 185 2.90 5.85 -14.24
CA GLY A 185 3.77 5.52 -15.36
C GLY A 185 4.38 6.80 -15.95
N ALA A 186 5.46 6.65 -16.70
CA ALA A 186 5.95 7.74 -17.54
C ALA A 186 4.99 7.94 -18.71
N VAL A 187 4.64 9.20 -18.98
CA VAL A 187 4.07 9.63 -20.26
C VAL A 187 5.19 9.76 -21.28
#